data_AF-A0A929SL27-F1
#
_entry.id   AF-A0A929SL27-F1
#
_cell.length_a   1.000
_cell.length_b   1.000
_cell.length_c   1.000
_cell.angle_alpha   90.00
_cell.angle_beta   90.00
_cell.angle_gamma   90.00
#
_symmetry.space_group_name_H-M   'P 1'
#
loop_
_entity.id
_entity.type
_entity.pdbx_description
1 polymer ?
#
loop_
_entity_poly.entity_id
_entity_poly.type
_entity_poly.pdbx_seq_one_letter_code
_entity_poly.pdbx_strand_id
1 'polypeptide(L)'
;MTQYLSSPGLICAGANSAAELFSALCEKRSALRKLSVSGKNFIFGRVDTPLPKIKDRAYATRTNALALYACLSVHGQIEQAVKKFGAHRVGVVFATTNTGVQENYAEFFACGKDAGNFISQDGENPAPCSEISAMNDENFAKNSKNANDKFK
;
A
#
# COMPACT_ATOMS: atom_id res chain seq x y z
N MET A 1 -13.61 1.73 -29.44
CA MET A 1 -13.89 2.26 -28.09
C MET A 1 -12.71 3.14 -27.72
N THR A 2 -12.94 4.40 -27.36
CA THR A 2 -11.87 5.35 -27.02
C THR A 2 -11.68 5.40 -25.52
N GLN A 3 -10.43 5.35 -25.07
CA GLN A 3 -10.05 5.47 -23.66
C GLN A 3 -9.31 6.80 -23.46
N TYR A 4 -9.60 7.46 -22.35
CA TYR A 4 -8.99 8.74 -21.99
C TYR A 4 -8.30 8.62 -20.64
N LEU A 5 -7.20 9.35 -20.47
CA LEU A 5 -6.47 9.44 -19.22
C LEU A 5 -6.71 10.81 -18.59
N SER A 6 -7.29 10.83 -17.39
CA SER A 6 -7.40 12.04 -16.58
C SER A 6 -6.03 12.43 -16.00
N SER A 7 -5.92 13.66 -15.45
CA SER A 7 -4.65 14.12 -14.88
C SER A 7 -4.20 13.19 -13.73
N PRO A 8 -3.00 12.58 -13.81
CA PRO A 8 -2.59 11.54 -12.87
C PRO A 8 -2.03 12.14 -11.58
N GLY A 9 -2.22 11.39 -10.48
CA GLY A 9 -1.44 11.59 -9.27
C GLY A 9 -0.09 10.93 -9.41
N LEU A 10 0.97 11.59 -8.95
CA LEU A 10 2.33 11.13 -9.18
C LEU A 10 3.26 11.51 -8.04
N ILE A 11 4.12 10.57 -7.67
CA ILE A 11 5.28 10.81 -6.81
C ILE A 11 6.43 9.93 -7.29
N CYS A 12 7.61 10.54 -7.45
CA CYS A 12 8.83 9.83 -7.79
C CYS A 12 10.05 10.60 -7.25
N ALA A 13 11.24 10.07 -7.43
CA ALA A 13 12.46 10.71 -6.93
C ALA A 13 12.66 12.14 -7.45
N GLY A 14 12.15 12.44 -8.65
CA GLY A 14 12.35 13.74 -9.29
C GLY A 14 11.29 14.78 -9.01
N ALA A 15 10.11 14.38 -8.54
CA ALA A 15 8.95 15.24 -8.43
C ALA A 15 7.82 14.64 -7.60
N ASN A 16 6.95 15.51 -7.10
CA ASN A 16 5.77 15.18 -6.30
C ASN A 16 4.45 15.46 -7.02
N SER A 17 4.51 15.75 -8.33
CA SER A 17 3.35 15.92 -9.20
C SER A 17 3.72 15.67 -10.66
N ALA A 18 2.73 15.41 -11.51
CA ALA A 18 2.95 15.22 -12.95
C ALA A 18 3.49 16.49 -13.63
N ALA A 19 3.02 17.67 -13.22
CA ALA A 19 3.47 18.95 -13.77
C ALA A 19 4.94 19.25 -13.41
N GLU A 20 5.30 19.03 -12.15
CA GLU A 20 6.69 19.18 -11.70
C GLU A 20 7.62 18.19 -12.40
N LEU A 21 7.19 16.93 -12.56
CA LEU A 21 7.95 15.93 -13.30
C LEU A 21 8.17 16.36 -14.75
N PHE A 22 7.12 16.86 -15.41
CA PHE A 22 7.22 17.34 -16.78
C PHE A 22 8.22 18.50 -16.90
N SER A 23 8.16 19.50 -16.01
CA SER A 23 9.14 20.59 -15.98
C SER A 23 10.56 20.06 -15.82
N ALA A 24 10.77 19.16 -14.85
CA ALA A 24 12.08 18.56 -14.60
C ALA A 24 12.62 17.79 -15.82
N LEU A 25 11.75 17.10 -16.56
CA LEU A 25 12.11 16.39 -17.79
C LEU A 25 12.48 17.37 -18.91
N CYS A 26 11.72 18.45 -19.10
CA CYS A 26 12.05 19.51 -20.05
C CYS A 26 13.41 20.15 -19.75
N GLU A 27 13.72 20.34 -18.46
CA GLU A 27 15.01 20.87 -17.97
C GLU A 27 16.14 19.82 -17.98
N LYS A 28 15.84 18.55 -18.30
CA LYS A 28 16.79 17.41 -18.23
C LYS A 28 17.41 17.25 -16.83
N ARG A 29 16.67 17.58 -15.78
CA ARG A 29 17.12 17.51 -14.39
C ARG A 29 17.14 16.06 -13.90
N SER A 30 18.31 15.54 -13.54
CA SER A 30 18.43 14.23 -12.91
C SER A 30 18.03 14.29 -11.43
N ALA A 31 17.28 13.29 -11.00
CA ALA A 31 16.91 13.06 -9.60
C ALA A 31 17.75 11.97 -8.92
N LEU A 32 18.65 11.34 -9.67
CA LEU A 32 19.48 10.27 -9.16
C LEU A 32 20.54 10.82 -8.22
N ARG A 33 20.75 10.12 -7.11
CA ARG A 33 21.71 10.47 -6.07
C ARG A 33 22.63 9.29 -5.80
N LYS A 34 23.91 9.58 -5.56
CA LYS A 34 24.85 8.58 -5.04
C LYS A 34 24.56 8.38 -3.55
N LEU A 35 24.23 7.16 -3.14
CA LEU A 35 24.04 6.78 -1.74
C LEU A 35 24.98 5.63 -1.39
N SER A 36 25.51 5.65 -0.16
CA SER A 36 26.31 4.57 0.38
C SER A 36 25.41 3.63 1.18
N VAL A 37 25.41 2.36 0.83
CA VAL A 37 24.67 1.28 1.50
C VAL A 37 25.64 0.16 1.79
N SER A 38 25.79 -0.19 3.08
CA SER A 38 26.71 -1.24 3.54
C SER A 38 28.15 -1.07 3.03
N GLY A 39 28.67 0.16 3.05
CA GLY A 39 30.03 0.48 2.62
C GLY A 39 30.24 0.52 1.10
N LYS A 40 29.19 0.30 0.29
CA LYS A 40 29.25 0.37 -1.18
C LYS A 40 28.43 1.54 -1.68
N ASN A 41 28.93 2.18 -2.74
CA ASN A 41 28.24 3.31 -3.37
C ASN A 41 27.36 2.83 -4.52
N PHE A 42 26.13 3.31 -4.55
CA PHE A 42 25.15 3.04 -5.60
C PHE A 42 24.48 4.34 -6.02
N ILE A 43 23.85 4.34 -7.19
CA ILE A 43 23.06 5.46 -7.70
C ILE A 43 21.59 5.07 -7.60
N PHE A 44 20.81 5.85 -6.85
CA PHE A 44 19.39 5.59 -6.63
C PHE A 44 18.53 6.82 -6.91
N GLY A 45 17.30 6.57 -7.34
CA GLY A 45 16.21 7.52 -7.18
C GLY A 45 15.60 7.34 -5.79
N ARG A 46 15.50 8.41 -5.01
CA ARG A 46 14.91 8.37 -3.67
C ARG A 46 13.84 9.44 -3.55
N VAL A 47 12.69 9.05 -3.00
CA VAL A 47 11.62 9.97 -2.62
C VAL A 47 11.87 10.39 -1.17
N ASP A 48 12.23 11.64 -0.94
CA ASP A 48 12.43 12.19 0.42
C ASP A 48 11.22 12.95 0.95
N THR A 49 10.20 13.13 0.11
CA THR A 49 8.94 13.77 0.46
C THR A 49 8.28 13.06 1.64
N PRO A 50 7.82 13.81 2.67
CA PRO A 50 7.03 13.25 3.76
C PRO A 50 5.80 12.51 3.22
N LEU A 51 5.65 11.25 3.61
CA LEU A 51 4.55 10.40 3.15
C LEU A 51 3.39 10.40 4.14
N PRO A 52 2.14 10.23 3.65
CA PRO A 52 0.98 10.11 4.52
C PRO A 52 1.13 8.91 5.46
N LYS A 53 0.71 9.10 6.72
CA LYS A 53 0.69 8.03 7.71
C LYS A 53 -0.55 7.15 7.51
N ILE A 54 -0.33 5.85 7.44
CA ILE A 54 -1.40 4.84 7.41
C ILE A 54 -1.56 4.31 8.84
N LYS A 55 -2.78 4.40 9.38
CA LYS A 55 -3.06 4.05 10.79
C LYS A 55 -2.98 2.56 11.05
N ASP A 56 -3.52 1.77 10.12
CA ASP A 56 -3.52 0.33 10.21
C ASP A 56 -2.12 -0.21 9.90
N ARG A 57 -1.52 -0.88 10.89
CA ARG A 57 -0.18 -1.44 10.80
C ARG A 57 -0.06 -2.42 9.61
N ALA A 58 -1.09 -3.21 9.34
CA ALA A 58 -1.04 -4.21 8.26
C ALA A 58 -0.83 -3.57 6.88
N TYR A 59 -1.20 -2.29 6.72
CA TYR A 59 -1.04 -1.55 5.47
C TYR A 59 0.04 -0.47 5.53
N ALA A 60 0.72 -0.30 6.67
CA ALA A 60 1.69 0.77 6.91
C ALA A 60 3.06 0.53 6.27
N THR A 61 3.08 0.16 4.99
CA THR A 61 4.30 0.02 4.19
C THR A 61 4.64 1.32 3.47
N ARG A 62 5.92 1.52 3.14
CA ARG A 62 6.33 2.68 2.34
C ARG A 62 5.71 2.65 0.94
N THR A 63 5.58 1.47 0.33
CA THR A 63 4.91 1.29 -0.97
C THR A 63 3.47 1.80 -0.92
N ASN A 64 2.70 1.42 0.12
CA ASN A 64 1.33 1.88 0.26
C ASN A 64 1.26 3.38 0.56
N ALA A 65 2.20 3.92 1.35
CA ALA A 65 2.25 5.35 1.62
C ALA A 65 2.56 6.19 0.37
N LEU A 66 3.41 5.68 -0.54
CA LEU A 66 3.65 6.29 -1.86
C LEU A 66 2.40 6.24 -2.75
N ALA A 67 1.72 5.08 -2.82
CA ALA A 67 0.48 4.93 -3.56
C ALA A 67 -0.61 5.87 -3.01
N LEU A 68 -0.75 5.94 -1.69
CA LEU A 68 -1.70 6.83 -1.02
C LEU A 68 -1.39 8.30 -1.31
N TYR A 69 -0.11 8.71 -1.31
CA TYR A 69 0.27 10.07 -1.68
C TYR A 69 -0.24 10.42 -3.08
N ALA A 70 0.02 9.55 -4.06
CA ALA A 70 -0.44 9.75 -5.44
C ALA A 70 -1.98 9.76 -5.55
N CYS A 71 -2.68 8.87 -4.85
CA CYS A 71 -4.14 8.86 -4.84
C CYS A 71 -4.73 10.14 -4.23
N LEU A 72 -4.15 10.63 -3.12
CA LEU A 72 -4.62 11.85 -2.45
C LEU A 72 -4.49 13.09 -3.34
N SER A 73 -3.45 13.18 -4.17
CA SER A 73 -3.29 14.33 -5.08
C SER A 73 -4.37 14.42 -6.16
N VAL A 74 -5.10 13.32 -6.43
CA VAL A 74 -6.22 13.27 -7.39
C VAL A 74 -7.54 12.89 -6.73
N HIS A 75 -7.63 12.97 -5.40
CA HIS A 75 -8.79 12.54 -4.63
C HIS A 75 -10.11 13.13 -5.14
N GLY A 76 -10.13 14.43 -5.43
CA GLY A 76 -11.33 15.08 -5.97
C GLY A 76 -11.80 14.52 -7.32
N GLN A 77 -10.89 14.08 -8.19
CA GLN A 77 -11.25 13.45 -9.47
C GLN A 77 -11.84 12.04 -9.24
N ILE A 78 -11.28 11.29 -8.28
CA ILE A 78 -11.79 9.98 -7.88
C ILE A 78 -13.20 10.12 -7.31
N GLU A 79 -13.42 11.06 -6.38
CA GLU A 79 -14.75 11.31 -5.81
C GLU A 79 -15.77 11.75 -6.87
N GLN A 80 -15.37 12.59 -7.82
CA GLN A 80 -16.23 12.98 -8.93
C GLN A 80 -16.63 11.79 -9.81
N ALA A 81 -15.69 10.88 -10.10
CA ALA A 81 -15.98 9.66 -10.86
C ALA A 81 -16.96 8.76 -10.09
N VAL A 82 -16.72 8.54 -8.80
CA VAL A 82 -17.60 7.76 -7.92
C VAL A 82 -18.99 8.39 -7.82
N LYS A 83 -19.08 9.72 -7.67
CA LYS A 83 -20.36 10.44 -7.61
C LYS A 83 -21.13 10.36 -8.94
N LYS A 84 -20.43 10.47 -10.07
CA LYS A 84 -21.04 10.46 -11.41
C LYS A 84 -21.49 9.08 -11.85
N PHE A 85 -20.68 8.06 -11.59
CA PHE A 85 -20.92 6.71 -12.11
C PHE A 85 -21.41 5.73 -11.04
N GLY A 86 -21.23 6.02 -9.76
CA GLY A 86 -21.48 5.07 -8.67
C GLY A 86 -20.30 4.13 -8.46
N ALA A 87 -19.99 3.82 -7.20
CA ALA A 87 -18.80 3.04 -6.82
C ALA A 87 -18.75 1.66 -7.48
N HIS A 88 -19.89 1.00 -7.69
CA HIS A 88 -19.98 -0.31 -8.35
C HIS A 88 -19.55 -0.31 -9.82
N ARG A 89 -19.33 0.87 -10.43
CA ARG A 89 -18.82 1.03 -11.81
C ARG A 89 -17.40 1.60 -11.85
N VAL A 90 -16.73 1.74 -10.71
CA VAL A 90 -15.36 2.22 -10.61
C VAL A 90 -14.48 1.08 -10.12
N GLY A 91 -13.62 0.55 -11.00
CA GLY A 91 -12.64 -0.47 -10.65
C GLY A 91 -11.32 0.13 -10.17
N VAL A 92 -10.66 -0.55 -9.24
CA VAL A 92 -9.28 -0.24 -8.83
C VAL A 92 -8.37 -1.33 -9.35
N VAL A 93 -7.37 -0.95 -10.15
CA VAL A 93 -6.32 -1.86 -10.62
C VAL A 93 -5.02 -1.41 -9.98
N PHE A 94 -4.36 -2.33 -9.28
CA PHE A 94 -3.10 -2.08 -8.59
C PHE A 94 -2.06 -3.10 -9.02
N ALA A 95 -0.84 -2.64 -9.27
CA ALA A 95 0.28 -3.50 -9.64
C ALA A 95 1.54 -3.03 -8.93
N THR A 96 2.28 -3.98 -8.35
CA THR A 96 3.59 -3.73 -7.76
C THR A 96 4.50 -4.92 -8.00
N THR A 97 5.79 -4.67 -8.21
CA THR A 97 6.83 -5.69 -8.20
C THR A 97 7.47 -5.87 -6.82
N ASN A 98 7.18 -4.95 -5.89
CA ASN A 98 7.63 -5.00 -4.50
C ASN A 98 6.47 -4.71 -3.55
N THR A 99 6.08 -5.71 -2.76
CA THR A 99 4.93 -5.62 -1.83
C THR A 99 5.30 -5.01 -0.47
N GLY A 100 6.40 -4.26 -0.37
CA GLY A 100 6.95 -3.82 0.93
C GLY A 100 7.73 -4.94 1.63
N VAL A 101 8.38 -5.81 0.86
CA VAL A 101 9.18 -6.93 1.39
C VAL A 101 10.25 -6.45 2.38
N GLN A 102 10.81 -5.25 2.17
CA GLN A 102 11.82 -4.69 3.06
C GLN A 102 11.31 -4.45 4.48
N GLU A 103 10.09 -3.94 4.61
CA GLU A 103 9.46 -3.65 5.90
C GLU A 103 8.96 -4.91 6.60
N ASN A 104 8.67 -5.97 5.84
CA ASN A 104 8.21 -7.26 6.38
C ASN A 104 9.36 -8.17 6.84
N TYR A 105 10.63 -7.86 6.54
CA TYR A 105 11.76 -8.70 6.98
C TYR A 105 11.78 -8.92 8.50
N ALA A 106 11.46 -7.90 9.29
CA ALA A 106 11.46 -8.02 10.74
C ALA A 106 10.45 -9.06 11.26
N GLU A 107 9.24 -9.10 10.67
CA GLU A 107 8.22 -10.10 11.00
C GLU A 107 8.61 -11.48 10.46
N PHE A 108 9.18 -11.54 9.25
CA PHE A 108 9.68 -12.78 8.65
C PHE A 108 10.75 -13.45 9.51
N PHE A 109 11.70 -12.68 10.03
CA PHE A 109 12.76 -13.19 10.92
C PHE A 109 12.29 -13.39 12.37
N ALA A 110 11.19 -12.77 12.79
CA ALA A 110 10.58 -13.03 14.10
C ALA A 110 9.93 -14.43 14.14
N CYS A 111 9.29 -14.85 13.05
CA CYS A 111 8.69 -16.19 12.92
C CYS A 111 9.73 -17.32 12.94
N GLY A 112 10.94 -17.06 12.43
CA GLY A 112 12.03 -18.04 12.34
C GLY A 112 12.82 -18.29 13.63
N LYS A 113 12.47 -17.67 14.77
CA LYS A 113 13.17 -17.91 16.04
C LYS A 113 12.68 -19.15 16.79
N ASP A 114 11.48 -19.64 16.49
CA ASP A 114 10.90 -20.84 17.12
C ASP A 114 10.82 -22.04 16.16
N ALA A 115 11.05 -21.83 14.86
CA ALA A 115 11.09 -22.90 13.86
C ALA A 115 12.54 -23.19 13.48
N GLY A 116 13.03 -24.35 13.90
CA GLY A 116 14.35 -24.87 13.53
C GLY A 116 14.63 -24.69 12.04
N ASN A 117 15.77 -24.08 11.76
CA ASN A 117 16.35 -23.79 10.46
C ASN A 117 16.16 -24.90 9.41
N PHE A 118 15.27 -24.67 8.44
CA PHE A 118 15.26 -25.40 7.16
C PHE A 118 14.89 -24.45 6.02
N ILE A 119 15.91 -23.93 5.33
CA ILE A 119 15.74 -23.43 3.97
C ILE A 119 16.28 -24.52 3.04
N SER A 120 15.37 -25.30 2.45
CA SER A 120 15.63 -25.97 1.18
C SER A 120 15.07 -25.08 0.07
N GLN A 121 15.90 -24.76 -0.92
CA GLN A 121 15.57 -23.90 -2.06
C GLN A 121 14.80 -24.63 -3.17
N ASP A 122 13.81 -25.43 -2.83
CA ASP A 122 12.99 -26.11 -3.84
C ASP A 122 11.55 -25.59 -3.77
N GLY A 123 11.12 -25.01 -4.88
CA GLY A 123 9.97 -24.11 -5.04
C GLY A 123 8.58 -24.72 -4.92
N GLU A 124 8.33 -25.64 -3.98
CA GLU A 124 6.97 -26.12 -3.69
C GLU A 124 6.79 -26.38 -2.19
N ASN A 125 6.15 -25.44 -1.49
CA ASN A 125 5.36 -25.78 -0.30
C ASN A 125 4.26 -24.72 -0.08
N PRO A 126 2.99 -25.09 0.16
CA PRO A 126 1.96 -24.11 0.46
C PRO A 126 2.24 -23.50 1.84
N ALA A 127 2.03 -22.20 1.97
CA ALA A 127 2.13 -21.52 3.25
C ALA A 127 1.23 -22.21 4.30
N PRO A 128 1.72 -22.46 5.53
CA PRO A 128 0.83 -22.98 6.57
C PRO A 128 -0.16 -21.87 6.93
N CYS A 129 -1.46 -22.16 6.72
CA CYS A 129 -2.54 -21.35 7.26
C CYS A 129 -2.41 -21.34 8.78
N SER A 130 -2.20 -20.16 9.37
CA SER A 130 -2.47 -19.97 10.78
C SER A 130 -3.98 -20.06 10.99
N GLU A 131 -4.41 -21.03 11.79
CA GLU A 131 -5.79 -21.13 12.24
C GLU A 131 -6.17 -19.86 12.99
N ILE A 132 -7.17 -19.14 12.46
CA ILE A 132 -7.87 -18.12 13.23
C ILE A 132 -8.63 -18.90 14.30
N SER A 133 -8.25 -18.74 15.56
CA SER A 133 -8.98 -19.31 16.68
C SER A 133 -10.43 -18.78 16.65
N ALA A 134 -11.38 -19.65 16.31
CA ALA A 134 -12.78 -19.40 16.52
C ALA A 134 -13.01 -19.28 18.04
N MET A 135 -13.45 -18.11 18.51
CA MET A 135 -14.00 -17.98 19.85
C MET A 135 -15.25 -18.85 19.91
N ASN A 136 -15.23 -19.81 20.84
CA ASN A 136 -16.29 -20.79 21.04
C ASN A 136 -17.66 -20.15 21.32
N ASP A 137 -18.65 -20.63 20.57
CA ASP A 137 -20.08 -20.41 20.71
C ASP A 137 -20.66 -21.08 21.95
N GLU A 138 -20.30 -20.68 23.17
CA GLU A 138 -21.10 -21.03 24.36
C GLU A 138 -21.01 -19.92 25.40
N ASN A 139 -21.92 -18.94 25.28
CA ASN A 139 -22.63 -18.24 26.36
C ASN A 139 -23.04 -16.84 25.88
N PHE A 140 -24.26 -16.70 25.38
CA PHE A 140 -25.23 -15.65 25.79
C PHE A 140 -26.52 -15.75 24.96
N ALA A 141 -27.07 -16.95 24.82
CA ALA A 141 -28.52 -17.11 24.67
C ALA A 141 -29.16 -16.85 26.04
N LYS A 142 -29.26 -15.57 26.44
CA LYS A 142 -30.12 -15.05 27.51
C LYS A 142 -30.03 -13.52 27.52
N ASN A 143 -30.79 -12.89 26.63
CA ASN A 143 -31.53 -11.64 26.86
C ASN A 143 -32.14 -11.18 25.53
N SER A 144 -33.14 -11.90 25.04
CA SER A 144 -34.13 -11.29 24.15
C SER A 144 -35.12 -10.51 25.01
N LYS A 145 -35.16 -9.18 24.86
CA LYS A 145 -36.38 -8.36 24.92
C LYS A 145 -36.03 -6.87 24.76
N ASN A 146 -36.68 -6.27 23.76
CA ASN A 146 -37.04 -4.86 23.61
C ASN A 146 -35.92 -3.82 23.46
N ALA A 147 -35.75 -3.29 22.24
CA ALA A 147 -36.07 -1.89 21.94
C ALA A 147 -35.78 -1.57 20.46
N ASN A 148 -36.80 -1.69 19.61
CA ASN A 148 -36.97 -0.76 18.50
C ASN A 148 -37.36 0.58 19.12
N ASP A 149 -36.53 1.63 19.00
CA ASP A 149 -36.96 2.97 18.56
C ASP A 149 -35.77 3.94 18.52
N LYS A 150 -35.88 4.98 17.69
CA LYS A 150 -35.03 6.19 17.56
C LYS A 150 -33.77 6.10 16.71
N PHE A 151 -33.96 6.27 15.40
CA PHE A 151 -33.28 7.34 14.67
C PHE A 151 -34.26 7.94 13.65
N LYS A 152 -34.87 9.05 14.05
CA LYS A 152 -35.43 10.08 13.15
C LYS A 152 -34.41 11.20 13.08
#